data_AF-Q94YF7-F1
#
_entry.id   AF-Q94YF7-F1
#
_cell.length_a   1.000
_cell.length_b   1.000
_cell.length_c   1.000
_cell.angle_alpha   90.00
_cell.angle_beta   90.00
_cell.angle_gamma   90.00
#
_symmetry.space_group_name_H-M   'P 1'
#
loop_
_entity.id
_entity.type
_entity.pdbx_description
1 polymer ?
#
loop_
_entity_poly.entity_id
_entity_poly.type
_entity_poly.pdbx_seq_one_letter_code
_entity_poly.pdbx_strand_id
1 'polypeptide(L)'
;LLIRFNFMLNDMFFLKFLLLLSSLTMMMAGIGANYEFDLKKIIALSTLSQLGLMMSILSMGLSELAFFHLLSHAMFKALLFMCAGVIIHMMNDNQDIRYMGGISLYIPLTSLCLNISNLSLCGIPFLAGFYSKDLILEVFSMSNLNLLVYFLYYFSTGLTMFYTIRLLFYMMLNDYNLLVVYNLYDEDYLMLKSMFMLLFMSLVTGSFLSWMIFDYPFMIYMSFNMKMMVIYVSLLGFLMGYLISNMSIYSTNKFLITYNLSSFFSL
;
A
#
# COMPACT_ATOMS: atom_id res chain seq x y z
N LEU A 1 -20.91 5.29 5.28
CA LEU A 1 -22.01 5.82 6.12
C LEU A 1 -21.66 7.19 6.69
N LEU A 2 -20.52 7.33 7.39
CA LEU A 2 -20.08 8.61 7.95
C LEU A 2 -19.97 9.74 6.92
N ILE A 3 -19.49 9.44 5.70
CA ILE A 3 -19.45 10.42 4.59
C ILE A 3 -20.83 11.08 4.36
N ARG A 4 -21.92 10.30 4.44
CA ARG A 4 -23.28 10.83 4.24
C ARG A 4 -23.75 11.75 5.36
N PHE A 5 -23.24 11.54 6.58
CA PHE A 5 -23.57 12.35 7.75
C PHE A 5 -22.53 13.43 8.04
N ASN A 6 -21.64 13.74 7.08
CA ASN A 6 -20.52 14.66 7.29
C ASN A 6 -20.99 16.05 7.79
N PHE A 7 -22.07 16.59 7.23
CA PHE A 7 -22.61 17.89 7.64
C PHE A 7 -22.99 17.97 9.12
N MET A 8 -23.40 16.86 9.74
CA MET A 8 -23.71 16.81 11.18
C MET A 8 -22.47 16.51 12.05
N LEU A 9 -21.42 15.95 11.46
CA LEU A 9 -20.21 15.54 12.17
C LEU A 9 -19.15 16.63 12.22
N ASN A 10 -19.18 17.58 11.26
CA ASN A 10 -18.24 18.70 11.23
C ASN A 10 -18.23 19.43 12.58
N ASP A 11 -17.03 19.84 13.01
CA ASP A 11 -16.74 20.54 14.27
C ASP A 11 -16.95 19.76 15.58
N MET A 12 -17.43 18.53 15.54
CA MET A 12 -17.55 17.71 16.74
C MET A 12 -16.18 17.26 17.26
N PHE A 13 -15.99 17.30 18.60
CA PHE A 13 -14.80 16.74 19.27
C PHE A 13 -14.55 15.27 18.90
N PHE A 14 -15.62 14.53 18.60
CA PHE A 14 -15.56 13.16 18.12
C PHE A 14 -14.64 13.00 16.89
N LEU A 15 -14.64 13.94 15.94
CA LEU A 15 -13.77 13.85 14.76
C LEU A 15 -12.30 13.94 15.13
N LYS A 16 -11.91 14.78 16.09
CA LYS A 16 -10.52 14.86 16.57
C LYS A 16 -10.04 13.55 17.19
N PHE A 17 -10.90 12.89 17.94
CA PHE A 17 -10.61 11.56 18.49
C PHE A 17 -10.54 10.50 17.39
N LEU A 18 -11.46 10.55 16.42
CA LEU A 18 -11.48 9.67 15.26
C LEU A 18 -10.23 9.83 14.39
N LEU A 19 -9.68 11.04 14.27
CA LEU A 19 -8.42 11.30 13.58
C LEU A 19 -7.25 10.54 14.23
N LEU A 20 -7.15 10.58 15.55
CA LEU A 20 -6.10 9.86 16.27
C LEU A 20 -6.26 8.34 16.10
N LEU A 21 -7.47 7.82 16.33
CA LEU A 21 -7.76 6.39 16.18
C LEU A 21 -7.46 5.90 14.76
N SER A 22 -7.92 6.63 13.75
CA SER A 22 -7.70 6.26 12.35
C SER A 22 -6.21 6.27 11.99
N SER A 23 -5.44 7.27 12.45
CA SER A 23 -3.98 7.28 12.25
C SER A 23 -3.26 6.09 12.93
N LEU A 24 -3.69 5.69 14.12
CA LEU A 24 -3.16 4.51 14.81
C LEU A 24 -3.53 3.21 14.08
N THR A 25 -4.77 3.07 13.60
CA THR A 25 -5.18 1.90 12.82
C THR A 25 -4.38 1.77 11.53
N MET A 26 -4.11 2.90 10.87
CA MET A 26 -3.30 2.93 9.65
C MET A 26 -1.87 2.44 9.91
N MET A 27 -1.25 2.92 11.00
CA MET A 27 0.09 2.45 11.41
C MET A 27 0.09 0.96 11.78
N MET A 28 -0.84 0.53 12.65
CA MET A 28 -0.90 -0.86 13.13
C MET A 28 -1.09 -1.84 11.98
N ALA A 29 -1.98 -1.51 11.03
CA ALA A 29 -2.20 -2.31 9.83
C ALA A 29 -0.96 -2.35 8.93
N GLY A 30 -0.28 -1.21 8.77
CA GLY A 30 0.97 -1.13 8.02
C GLY A 30 2.07 -2.00 8.62
N ILE A 31 2.23 -2.00 9.95
CA ILE A 31 3.20 -2.86 10.64
C ILE A 31 2.81 -4.34 10.49
N GLY A 32 1.55 -4.69 10.73
CA GLY A 32 1.06 -6.07 10.56
C GLY A 32 1.28 -6.59 9.14
N ALA A 33 0.99 -5.77 8.13
CA ALA A 33 1.17 -6.14 6.72
C ALA A 33 2.64 -6.39 6.35
N ASN A 34 3.60 -5.91 7.12
CA ASN A 34 5.04 -6.14 6.91
C ASN A 34 5.57 -7.43 7.56
N TYR A 35 4.84 -8.01 8.51
CA TYR A 35 5.24 -9.24 9.19
C TYR A 35 4.42 -10.46 8.77
N GLU A 36 3.24 -10.26 8.19
CA GLU A 36 2.43 -11.35 7.65
C GLU A 36 3.06 -11.97 6.40
N PHE A 37 2.87 -13.28 6.23
CA PHE A 37 3.30 -14.04 5.05
C PHE A 37 2.13 -14.58 4.22
N ASP A 38 0.91 -14.61 4.76
CA ASP A 38 -0.27 -14.98 3.97
C ASP A 38 -0.65 -13.85 3.00
N LEU A 39 -0.65 -14.15 1.71
CA LEU A 39 -0.93 -13.18 0.65
C LEU A 39 -2.28 -12.47 0.82
N LYS A 40 -3.36 -13.21 1.15
CA LYS A 40 -4.68 -12.61 1.42
C LYS A 40 -4.66 -11.68 2.63
N LYS A 41 -3.93 -12.02 3.70
CA LYS A 41 -3.83 -11.18 4.91
C LYS A 41 -3.06 -9.90 4.65
N ILE A 42 -1.99 -9.95 3.85
CA ILE A 42 -1.25 -8.74 3.45
C ILE A 42 -2.17 -7.79 2.67
N ILE A 43 -2.96 -8.30 1.73
CA ILE A 43 -3.90 -7.47 0.95
C ILE A 43 -5.03 -6.93 1.86
N ALA A 44 -5.53 -7.73 2.80
CA ALA A 44 -6.54 -7.29 3.77
C ALA A 44 -6.01 -6.20 4.72
N LEU A 45 -4.83 -6.38 5.31
CA LEU A 45 -4.22 -5.38 6.18
C LEU A 45 -3.89 -4.09 5.42
N SER A 46 -3.49 -4.18 4.15
CA SER A 46 -3.34 -2.98 3.33
C SER A 46 -4.68 -2.29 3.03
N THR A 47 -5.82 -3.01 2.91
CA THR A 47 -7.14 -2.33 2.87
C THR A 47 -7.47 -1.64 4.20
N LEU A 48 -7.14 -2.25 5.33
CA LEU A 48 -7.37 -1.64 6.64
C LEU A 48 -6.51 -0.38 6.83
N SER A 49 -5.28 -0.38 6.30
CA SER A 49 -4.43 0.82 6.30
C SER A 49 -5.02 1.97 5.46
N GLN A 50 -5.53 1.67 4.26
CA GLN A 50 -6.15 2.67 3.38
C GLN A 50 -7.51 3.14 3.91
N LEU A 51 -8.27 2.27 4.59
CA LEU A 51 -9.48 2.69 5.32
C LEU A 51 -9.13 3.63 6.48
N GLY A 52 -8.03 3.38 7.21
CA GLY A 52 -7.52 4.32 8.20
C GLY A 52 -7.18 5.69 7.59
N LEU A 53 -6.59 5.70 6.40
CA LEU A 53 -6.33 6.91 5.62
C LEU A 53 -7.65 7.62 5.21
N MET A 54 -8.65 6.89 4.71
CA MET A 54 -9.97 7.46 4.36
C MET A 54 -10.70 8.06 5.57
N MET A 55 -10.65 7.38 6.71
CA MET A 55 -11.30 7.81 7.94
C MET A 55 -10.66 9.06 8.54
N SER A 56 -9.33 9.17 8.44
CA SER A 56 -8.61 10.35 8.93
C SER A 56 -8.85 11.60 8.07
N ILE A 57 -9.03 11.47 6.76
CA ILE A 57 -9.45 12.60 5.91
C ILE A 57 -10.86 13.05 6.27
N LEU A 58 -11.76 12.08 6.50
CA LEU A 58 -13.13 12.39 6.91
C LEU A 58 -13.14 13.17 8.22
N SER A 59 -12.26 12.84 9.17
CA SER A 59 -12.15 13.62 10.41
C SER A 59 -11.56 15.02 10.25
N MET A 60 -10.97 15.35 9.10
CA MET A 60 -10.59 16.72 8.75
C MET A 60 -11.72 17.51 8.10
N GLY A 61 -12.91 16.90 7.94
CA GLY A 61 -14.06 17.50 7.29
C GLY A 61 -14.06 17.38 5.76
N LEU A 62 -13.03 16.75 5.18
CA LEU A 62 -12.80 16.66 3.73
C LEU A 62 -13.50 15.44 3.12
N SER A 63 -14.83 15.40 3.20
CA SER A 63 -15.61 14.23 2.76
C SER A 63 -15.50 13.91 1.26
N GLU A 64 -15.36 14.92 0.40
CA GLU A 64 -15.21 14.73 -1.05
C GLU A 64 -13.91 14.00 -1.39
N LEU A 65 -12.81 14.35 -0.71
CA LEU A 65 -11.52 13.67 -0.87
C LEU A 65 -11.54 12.23 -0.37
N ALA A 66 -12.19 12.00 0.78
CA ALA A 66 -12.38 10.65 1.30
C ALA A 66 -13.19 9.78 0.32
N PHE A 67 -14.24 10.35 -0.29
CA PHE A 67 -15.06 9.65 -1.28
C PHE A 67 -14.31 9.38 -2.59
N PHE A 68 -13.56 10.36 -3.08
CA PHE A 68 -12.71 10.20 -4.26
C PHE A 68 -11.69 9.08 -4.08
N HIS A 69 -11.00 9.04 -2.94
CA HIS A 69 -10.05 7.96 -2.64
C HIS A 69 -10.74 6.60 -2.46
N LEU A 70 -11.94 6.56 -1.87
CA LEU A 70 -12.71 5.32 -1.75
C LEU A 70 -13.00 4.69 -3.12
N LEU A 71 -13.42 5.50 -4.09
CA LEU A 71 -13.71 5.04 -5.45
C LEU A 71 -12.46 4.54 -6.17
N SER A 72 -11.37 5.32 -6.16
CA SER A 72 -10.12 4.90 -6.81
C SER A 72 -9.55 3.63 -6.15
N HIS A 73 -9.60 3.56 -4.82
CA HIS A 73 -9.16 2.39 -4.04
C HIS A 73 -9.95 1.12 -4.35
N ALA A 74 -11.28 1.23 -4.51
CA ALA A 74 -12.09 0.07 -4.86
C ALA A 74 -11.63 -0.59 -6.18
N MET A 75 -11.28 0.22 -7.19
CA MET A 75 -10.88 -0.29 -8.51
C MET A 75 -9.55 -1.06 -8.45
N PHE A 76 -8.50 -0.46 -7.89
CA PHE A 76 -7.20 -1.15 -7.83
C PHE A 76 -7.15 -2.27 -6.78
N LYS A 77 -7.95 -2.21 -5.71
CA LYS A 77 -8.05 -3.34 -4.77
C LYS A 77 -8.81 -4.52 -5.34
N ALA A 78 -9.87 -4.29 -6.12
CA ALA A 78 -10.54 -5.37 -6.82
C ALA A 78 -9.57 -6.11 -7.75
N LEU A 79 -8.72 -5.36 -8.48
CA LEU A 79 -7.66 -5.94 -9.30
C LEU A 79 -6.64 -6.76 -8.47
N LEU A 80 -6.16 -6.22 -7.34
CA LEU A 80 -5.24 -6.94 -6.45
C LEU A 80 -5.82 -8.25 -5.93
N PHE A 81 -7.07 -8.25 -5.46
CA PHE A 81 -7.72 -9.47 -4.97
C PHE A 81 -8.00 -10.48 -6.08
N MET A 82 -8.32 -10.02 -7.30
CA MET A 82 -8.51 -10.90 -8.44
C MET A 82 -7.20 -11.59 -8.84
N CYS A 83 -6.11 -10.83 -9.01
CA CYS A 83 -4.78 -11.39 -9.30
C CYS A 83 -4.31 -12.35 -8.20
N ALA A 84 -4.51 -11.97 -6.92
CA ALA A 84 -4.23 -12.83 -5.78
C ALA A 84 -5.00 -14.15 -5.81
N GLY A 85 -6.29 -14.09 -6.17
CA GLY A 85 -7.15 -15.27 -6.30
C GLY A 85 -6.62 -16.23 -7.37
N VAL A 86 -6.22 -15.69 -8.53
CA VAL A 86 -5.60 -16.48 -9.61
C VAL A 86 -4.35 -17.20 -9.10
N ILE A 87 -3.44 -16.45 -8.49
CA ILE A 87 -2.16 -16.99 -8.00
C ILE A 87 -2.40 -18.11 -6.98
N ILE A 88 -3.33 -17.90 -6.04
CA ILE A 88 -3.65 -18.90 -5.01
C ILE A 88 -4.26 -20.16 -5.63
N HIS A 89 -5.17 -19.99 -6.59
CA HIS A 89 -5.76 -21.12 -7.32
C HIS A 89 -4.70 -21.93 -8.07
N MET A 90 -3.79 -21.25 -8.78
CA MET A 90 -2.69 -21.88 -9.52
C MET A 90 -1.67 -22.56 -8.60
N MET A 91 -1.59 -22.16 -7.33
CA MET A 91 -0.72 -22.73 -6.30
C MET A 91 -1.45 -23.76 -5.41
N ASN A 92 -2.57 -24.34 -5.86
CA ASN A 92 -3.38 -25.31 -5.12
C ASN A 92 -3.74 -24.83 -3.70
N ASP A 93 -4.28 -23.62 -3.59
CA ASP A 93 -4.70 -22.97 -2.35
C ASP A 93 -3.58 -22.63 -1.35
N ASN A 94 -2.30 -22.77 -1.73
CA ASN A 94 -1.19 -22.25 -0.94
C ASN A 94 -1.17 -20.72 -0.98
N GLN A 95 -1.20 -20.09 0.20
CA GLN A 95 -1.29 -18.63 0.34
C GLN A 95 0.00 -17.98 0.86
N ASP A 96 0.94 -18.79 1.33
CA ASP A 96 2.18 -18.31 1.94
C ASP A 96 3.17 -17.85 0.88
N ILE A 97 3.52 -16.55 0.91
CA ILE A 97 4.42 -15.91 -0.07
C ILE A 97 5.84 -16.48 -0.05
N ARG A 98 6.24 -17.22 0.99
CA ARG A 98 7.58 -17.80 1.11
C ARG A 98 7.80 -18.98 0.15
N TYR A 99 6.72 -19.67 -0.20
CA TYR A 99 6.72 -20.75 -1.18
C TYR A 99 6.38 -20.25 -2.59
N MET A 100 6.05 -18.97 -2.72
CA MET A 100 5.86 -18.30 -3.99
C MET A 100 7.20 -17.74 -4.46
N GLY A 101 7.43 -17.74 -5.76
CA GLY A 101 8.65 -17.25 -6.40
C GLY A 101 8.52 -17.34 -7.90
N GLY A 102 9.25 -16.48 -8.63
CA GLY A 102 9.35 -16.48 -10.08
C GLY A 102 8.04 -16.33 -10.89
N ILE A 103 6.89 -16.01 -10.30
CA ILE A 103 5.57 -16.06 -10.97
C ILE A 103 5.51 -15.25 -12.28
N SER A 104 6.36 -14.23 -12.40
CA SER A 104 6.51 -13.40 -13.60
C SER A 104 6.85 -14.19 -14.87
N LEU A 105 7.54 -15.32 -14.78
CA LEU A 105 7.91 -16.12 -15.96
C LEU A 105 6.80 -17.09 -16.40
N TYR A 106 6.00 -17.61 -15.47
CA TYR A 106 4.92 -18.55 -15.79
C TYR A 106 3.60 -17.85 -16.12
N ILE A 107 3.27 -16.81 -15.35
CA ILE A 107 1.97 -16.13 -15.43
C ILE A 107 2.20 -14.62 -15.66
N PRO A 108 2.77 -14.24 -16.82
CA PRO A 108 3.27 -12.89 -17.06
C PRO A 108 2.15 -11.84 -17.01
N LEU A 109 0.93 -12.19 -17.45
CA LEU A 109 -0.16 -11.22 -17.55
C LEU A 109 -0.78 -10.89 -16.20
N THR A 110 -1.08 -11.90 -15.37
CA THR A 110 -1.47 -11.63 -13.98
C THR A 110 -0.37 -10.91 -13.21
N SER A 111 0.91 -11.23 -13.47
CA SER A 111 2.04 -10.57 -12.80
C SER A 111 2.08 -9.07 -13.13
N LEU A 112 1.85 -8.70 -14.39
CA LEU A 112 1.76 -7.30 -14.82
C LEU A 112 0.58 -6.60 -14.15
N CYS A 113 -0.59 -7.23 -14.10
CA CYS A 113 -1.77 -6.68 -13.43
C CYS A 113 -1.57 -6.49 -11.92
N LEU A 114 -0.93 -7.46 -11.25
CA LEU A 114 -0.58 -7.38 -9.84
C LEU A 114 0.44 -6.25 -9.58
N ASN A 115 1.43 -6.10 -10.44
CA ASN A 115 2.43 -5.04 -10.30
C ASN A 115 1.80 -3.66 -10.47
N ILE A 116 1.02 -3.44 -11.54
CA ILE A 116 0.36 -2.13 -11.76
C ILE A 116 -0.56 -1.78 -10.60
N SER A 117 -1.31 -2.75 -10.08
CA SER A 117 -2.20 -2.50 -8.94
C SER A 117 -1.44 -2.26 -7.63
N ASN A 118 -0.32 -2.95 -7.37
CA ASN A 118 0.57 -2.64 -6.24
C ASN A 118 1.18 -1.23 -6.35
N LEU A 119 1.66 -0.85 -7.54
CA LEU A 119 2.21 0.49 -7.80
C LEU A 119 1.14 1.59 -7.65
N SER A 120 -0.12 1.29 -8.00
CA SER A 120 -1.22 2.22 -7.78
C SER A 120 -1.51 2.41 -6.28
N LEU A 121 -1.41 1.37 -5.46
CA LEU A 121 -1.57 1.45 -3.99
C LEU A 121 -0.44 2.27 -3.33
N CYS A 122 0.77 2.18 -3.88
CA CYS A 122 1.91 3.01 -3.52
C CYS A 122 1.65 4.50 -3.77
N GLY A 123 0.92 4.83 -4.84
CA GLY A 123 0.67 6.21 -5.27
C GLY A 123 1.75 6.73 -6.23
N ILE A 124 2.30 5.87 -7.07
CA ILE A 124 3.27 6.27 -8.10
C ILE A 124 2.62 7.22 -9.11
N PRO A 125 3.35 8.25 -9.59
CA PRO A 125 2.81 9.27 -10.48
C PRO A 125 2.07 8.67 -11.68
N PHE A 126 0.96 9.33 -12.04
CA PHE A 126 0.04 8.97 -13.14
C PHE A 126 -0.82 7.72 -12.96
N LEU A 127 -0.67 6.95 -11.88
CA LEU A 127 -1.62 5.87 -11.54
C LEU A 127 -2.79 6.40 -10.73
N ALA A 128 -3.93 5.68 -10.70
CA ALA A 128 -5.14 6.18 -10.04
C ALA A 128 -4.96 6.54 -8.55
N GLY A 129 -4.08 5.82 -7.84
CA GLY A 129 -3.80 6.12 -6.44
C GLY A 129 -3.05 7.43 -6.22
N PHE A 130 -2.23 7.90 -7.18
CA PHE A 130 -1.50 9.17 -7.05
C PHE A 130 -2.45 10.36 -6.94
N TYR A 131 -3.43 10.45 -7.85
CA TYR A 131 -4.38 11.56 -7.91
C TYR A 131 -5.12 11.79 -6.58
N SER A 132 -5.39 10.72 -5.84
CA SER A 132 -6.07 10.80 -4.55
C SER A 132 -5.09 10.87 -3.39
N LYS A 133 -4.19 9.90 -3.26
CA LYS A 133 -3.31 9.74 -2.09
C LYS A 133 -2.29 10.87 -1.95
N ASP A 134 -1.68 11.33 -3.05
CA ASP A 134 -0.71 12.45 -2.99
C ASP A 134 -1.41 13.74 -2.55
N LEU A 135 -2.54 14.04 -3.19
CA LEU A 135 -3.35 15.21 -2.87
C LEU A 135 -3.87 15.19 -1.42
N ILE A 136 -4.24 14.02 -0.89
CA ILE A 136 -4.57 13.85 0.53
C ILE A 136 -3.40 14.22 1.44
N LEU A 137 -2.20 13.72 1.14
CA LEU A 137 -1.01 13.98 1.96
C LEU A 137 -0.60 15.46 1.92
N GLU A 138 -0.81 16.11 0.78
CA GLU A 138 -0.58 17.54 0.64
C GLU A 138 -1.56 18.37 1.45
N VAL A 139 -2.87 18.10 1.35
CA VAL A 139 -3.89 18.81 2.13
C VAL A 139 -3.68 18.56 3.63
N PHE A 140 -3.30 17.34 4.00
CA PHE A 140 -2.89 17.00 5.36
C PHE A 140 -1.72 17.88 5.82
N SER A 141 -0.70 18.07 4.98
CA SER A 141 0.47 18.90 5.31
C SER A 141 0.18 20.39 5.45
N MET A 142 -0.84 20.91 4.74
CA MET A 142 -1.34 22.29 4.90
C MET A 142 -2.01 22.50 6.26
N SER A 143 -2.69 21.46 6.74
CA SER A 143 -3.57 21.59 7.88
C SER A 143 -2.77 21.65 9.19
N ASN A 144 -3.24 22.46 10.14
CA ASN A 144 -2.62 22.64 11.45
C ASN A 144 -2.92 21.45 12.36
N LEU A 145 -2.21 20.34 12.13
CA LEU A 145 -2.38 19.10 12.88
C LEU A 145 -1.28 18.92 13.94
N ASN A 146 -1.57 18.05 14.90
CA ASN A 146 -0.61 17.66 15.92
C ASN A 146 0.57 16.91 15.29
N LEU A 147 1.79 17.19 15.78
CA LEU A 147 3.03 16.56 15.32
C LEU A 147 2.98 15.03 15.38
N LEU A 148 2.34 14.46 16.41
CA LEU A 148 2.17 13.02 16.54
C LEU A 148 1.39 12.44 15.35
N VAL A 149 0.25 13.03 15.01
CA VAL A 149 -0.59 12.57 13.91
C VAL A 149 0.17 12.73 12.59
N TYR A 150 0.92 13.82 12.44
CA TYR A 150 1.79 14.03 11.28
C TYR A 150 2.82 12.92 11.11
N PHE A 151 3.53 12.56 12.18
CA PHE A 151 4.50 11.46 12.15
C PHE A 151 3.82 10.12 11.80
N LEU A 152 2.72 9.78 12.46
CA LEU A 152 1.97 8.54 12.21
C LEU A 152 1.54 8.43 10.74
N TYR A 153 1.07 9.54 10.16
CA TYR A 153 0.63 9.59 8.78
C TYR A 153 1.75 9.28 7.80
N TYR A 154 2.83 10.07 7.84
CA TYR A 154 3.96 9.88 6.94
C TYR A 154 4.64 8.53 7.18
N PHE A 155 4.91 8.15 8.42
CA PHE A 155 5.52 6.85 8.69
C PHE A 155 4.70 5.69 8.12
N SER A 156 3.38 5.71 8.29
CA SER A 156 2.51 4.68 7.72
C SER A 156 2.51 4.66 6.18
N THR A 157 2.60 5.82 5.51
CA THR A 157 2.75 5.85 4.03
C THR A 157 4.05 5.19 3.59
N GLY A 158 5.14 5.37 4.34
CA GLY A 158 6.40 4.65 4.12
C GLY A 158 6.24 3.14 4.30
N LEU A 159 5.48 2.70 5.31
CA LEU A 159 5.15 1.29 5.50
C LEU A 159 4.35 0.72 4.33
N THR A 160 3.52 1.51 3.66
CA THR A 160 2.80 1.06 2.45
C THR A 160 3.72 0.72 1.29
N MET A 161 4.76 1.53 1.09
CA MET A 161 5.82 1.19 0.12
C MET A 161 6.59 -0.04 0.58
N PHE A 162 6.87 -0.13 1.89
CA PHE A 162 7.65 -1.23 2.43
C PHE A 162 7.00 -2.60 2.17
N TYR A 163 5.73 -2.81 2.53
CA TYR A 163 5.10 -4.13 2.33
C TYR A 163 4.82 -4.45 0.87
N THR A 164 4.53 -3.44 0.02
CA THR A 164 4.27 -3.67 -1.40
C THR A 164 5.52 -4.14 -2.12
N ILE A 165 6.66 -3.53 -1.81
CA ILE A 165 7.94 -3.90 -2.41
C ILE A 165 8.39 -5.26 -1.90
N ARG A 166 8.21 -5.54 -0.60
CA ARG A 166 8.40 -6.88 -0.04
C ARG A 166 7.57 -7.93 -0.79
N LEU A 167 6.28 -7.67 -1.03
CA LEU A 167 5.41 -8.57 -1.79
C LEU A 167 5.93 -8.77 -3.22
N LEU A 168 6.35 -7.70 -3.91
CA LEU A 168 6.91 -7.79 -5.26
C LEU A 168 8.17 -8.69 -5.30
N PHE A 169 9.08 -8.54 -4.34
CA PHE A 169 10.31 -9.34 -4.29
C PHE A 169 10.02 -10.82 -4.06
N TYR A 170 9.21 -11.18 -3.06
CA TYR A 170 8.87 -12.58 -2.78
C TYR A 170 8.15 -13.25 -3.95
N MET A 171 7.20 -12.54 -4.59
CA MET A 171 6.37 -13.13 -5.64
C MET A 171 7.07 -13.23 -7.01
N MET A 172 7.80 -12.19 -7.39
CA MET A 172 8.23 -12.00 -8.79
C MET A 172 9.72 -12.20 -9.04
N LEU A 173 10.57 -11.79 -8.09
CA LEU A 173 12.02 -11.66 -8.31
C LEU A 173 12.81 -12.80 -7.68
N ASN A 174 12.33 -13.35 -6.56
CA ASN A 174 12.99 -14.50 -5.94
C ASN A 174 12.88 -15.74 -6.82
N ASP A 175 13.90 -16.59 -6.72
CA ASP A 175 13.92 -17.89 -7.38
C ASP A 175 12.74 -18.76 -6.93
N TYR A 176 12.39 -19.71 -7.79
CA TYR A 176 11.29 -20.64 -7.54
C TYR A 176 11.56 -21.52 -6.32
N ASN A 177 10.79 -21.30 -5.26
CA ASN A 177 10.75 -22.17 -4.08
C ASN A 177 9.51 -23.09 -4.11
N LEU A 178 9.17 -23.63 -5.28
CA LEU A 178 8.03 -24.53 -5.41
C LEU A 178 8.43 -25.92 -4.90
N LEU A 179 7.70 -26.39 -3.87
CA LEU A 179 7.88 -27.71 -3.26
C LEU A 179 7.45 -28.89 -4.18
N VAL A 180 6.66 -28.63 -5.23
CA VAL A 180 6.10 -29.64 -6.14
C VAL A 180 6.10 -29.08 -7.57
N VAL A 181 6.11 -29.96 -8.58
CA VAL A 181 5.86 -29.60 -9.99
C VAL A 181 4.42 -29.08 -10.12
N TYR A 182 4.24 -27.77 -10.05
CA TYR A 182 2.96 -27.13 -10.35
C TYR A 182 2.83 -26.92 -11.86
N ASN A 183 1.65 -27.26 -12.40
CA ASN A 183 1.30 -26.98 -13.78
C ASN A 183 0.81 -25.52 -13.89
N LEU A 184 1.75 -24.56 -13.89
CA LEU A 184 1.45 -23.13 -13.89
C LEU A 184 1.11 -22.57 -15.29
N TYR A 185 0.46 -23.34 -16.15
CA TYR A 185 0.43 -23.03 -17.59
C TYR A 185 -0.85 -22.41 -18.13
N ASP A 186 -1.98 -22.49 -17.42
CA ASP A 186 -3.26 -22.06 -18.00
C ASP A 186 -3.82 -20.82 -17.31
N GLU A 187 -3.69 -19.67 -17.98
CA GLU A 187 -4.51 -18.50 -17.67
C GLU A 187 -5.86 -18.60 -18.41
N ASP A 188 -6.93 -18.85 -17.67
CA ASP A 188 -8.29 -18.85 -18.22
C ASP A 188 -8.65 -17.49 -18.84
N TYR A 189 -9.09 -17.51 -20.10
CA TYR A 189 -9.47 -16.30 -20.84
C TYR A 189 -10.56 -15.46 -20.13
N LEU A 190 -11.52 -16.12 -19.49
CA LEU A 190 -12.60 -15.44 -18.74
C LEU A 190 -12.05 -14.59 -17.60
N MET A 191 -11.06 -15.12 -16.88
CA MET A 191 -10.41 -14.46 -15.76
C MET A 191 -9.47 -13.36 -16.24
N LEU A 192 -8.75 -13.58 -17.35
CA LEU A 192 -7.94 -12.54 -17.97
C LEU A 192 -8.77 -11.35 -18.43
N LYS A 193 -9.92 -11.61 -19.06
CA LYS A 193 -10.82 -10.55 -19.54
C LYS A 193 -11.30 -9.65 -18.40
N SER A 194 -11.65 -10.23 -17.25
CA SER A 194 -12.06 -9.44 -16.08
C SER A 194 -10.89 -8.67 -15.46
N MET A 195 -9.70 -9.26 -15.37
CA MET A 195 -8.48 -8.58 -14.90
C MET A 195 -8.10 -7.41 -15.80
N PHE A 196 -8.15 -7.57 -17.13
CA PHE A 196 -7.84 -6.48 -18.06
C PHE A 196 -8.82 -5.31 -17.97
N MET A 197 -10.11 -5.59 -17.79
CA MET A 197 -11.11 -4.54 -17.60
C MET A 197 -10.81 -3.74 -16.32
N LEU A 198 -10.47 -4.42 -15.23
CA LEU A 198 -10.07 -3.78 -13.98
C LEU A 198 -8.73 -3.05 -14.10
N LEU A 199 -7.79 -3.57 -14.89
CA LEU A 199 -6.51 -2.92 -15.18
C LEU A 199 -6.72 -1.57 -15.85
N PHE A 200 -7.49 -1.53 -16.93
CA PHE A 200 -7.81 -0.29 -17.63
C PHE A 200 -8.45 0.72 -16.67
N MET A 201 -9.37 0.26 -15.83
CA MET A 201 -9.99 1.12 -14.82
C MET A 201 -9.00 1.62 -13.77
N SER A 202 -8.07 0.79 -13.30
CA SER A 202 -7.06 1.20 -12.31
C SER A 202 -6.07 2.27 -12.82
N LEU A 203 -5.98 2.44 -14.14
CA LEU A 203 -5.18 3.48 -14.78
C LEU A 203 -6.01 4.76 -15.00
N VAL A 204 -7.18 4.63 -15.62
CA VAL A 204 -7.96 5.78 -16.10
C VAL A 204 -8.84 6.40 -15.02
N THR A 205 -9.35 5.62 -14.07
CA THR A 205 -10.40 6.12 -13.15
C THR A 205 -9.92 7.25 -12.26
N GLY A 206 -8.66 7.27 -11.81
CA GLY A 206 -8.18 8.33 -10.93
C GLY A 206 -8.17 9.72 -11.60
N SER A 207 -7.63 9.82 -12.81
CA SER A 207 -7.63 11.08 -13.56
C SER A 207 -9.04 11.48 -13.97
N PHE A 208 -9.83 10.54 -14.50
CA PHE A 208 -11.20 10.79 -14.92
C PHE A 208 -12.09 11.25 -13.75
N LEU A 209 -12.00 10.59 -12.60
CA LEU A 209 -12.75 10.99 -11.40
C LEU A 209 -12.28 12.34 -10.86
N SER A 210 -10.97 12.64 -10.91
CA SER A 210 -10.48 13.95 -10.45
C SER A 210 -11.09 15.12 -11.23
N TRP A 211 -11.27 14.96 -12.54
CA TRP A 211 -11.89 15.98 -13.39
C TRP A 211 -13.41 16.06 -13.24
N MET A 212 -14.06 14.98 -12.81
CA MET A 212 -15.52 14.93 -12.66
C MET A 212 -15.99 15.36 -11.27
N ILE A 213 -15.20 15.09 -10.22
CA ILE A 213 -15.58 15.37 -8.83
C ILE A 213 -15.20 16.79 -8.42
N PHE A 214 -14.02 17.26 -8.84
CA PHE A 214 -13.53 18.58 -8.43
C PHE A 214 -13.83 19.63 -9.49
N ASP A 215 -14.80 20.49 -9.22
CA ASP A 215 -15.12 21.64 -10.07
C ASP A 215 -13.98 22.68 -10.10
N TYR A 216 -13.23 22.77 -9.00
CA TYR A 216 -12.07 23.65 -8.87
C TYR A 216 -10.87 22.88 -8.31
N PRO A 217 -9.64 23.17 -8.79
CA PRO A 217 -8.45 22.57 -8.20
C PRO A 217 -8.25 23.08 -6.76
N PHE A 218 -7.84 22.19 -5.86
CA PHE A 218 -7.43 22.59 -4.52
C PHE A 218 -6.22 23.53 -4.58
N MET A 219 -6.28 24.63 -3.84
CA MET A 219 -5.14 25.54 -3.70
C MET A 219 -4.11 24.90 -2.77
N ILE A 220 -2.96 24.51 -3.32
CA ILE A 220 -1.87 23.91 -2.56
C ILE A 220 -0.71 24.90 -2.46
N TYR A 221 -0.51 25.48 -1.27
CA TYR A 221 0.62 26.37 -0.98
C TYR A 221 1.54 25.83 0.13
N MET A 222 2.55 25.03 -0.24
CA MET A 222 3.57 24.48 0.67
C MET A 222 4.97 24.98 0.33
N SER A 223 5.86 24.92 1.32
CA SER A 223 7.31 24.93 1.05
C SER A 223 7.73 23.67 0.27
N PHE A 224 8.78 23.80 -0.56
CA PHE A 224 9.30 22.71 -1.39
C PHE A 224 9.63 21.44 -0.59
N ASN A 225 10.21 21.60 0.60
CA ASN A 225 10.58 20.46 1.46
C ASN A 225 9.36 19.65 1.91
N MET A 226 8.23 20.31 2.22
CA MET A 226 7.02 19.61 2.63
C MET A 226 6.36 18.90 1.44
N LYS A 227 6.37 19.50 0.23
CA LYS A 227 5.88 18.83 -0.98
C LYS A 227 6.70 17.58 -1.33
N MET A 228 8.02 17.62 -1.16
CA MET A 228 8.90 16.48 -1.43
C MET A 228 8.85 15.39 -0.36
N MET A 229 8.17 15.62 0.79
CA MET A 229 8.15 14.69 1.91
C MET A 229 7.57 13.32 1.53
N VAL A 230 6.52 13.29 0.72
CA VAL A 230 5.90 12.05 0.23
C VAL A 230 6.91 11.20 -0.53
N ILE A 231 7.68 11.83 -1.42
CA ILE A 231 8.71 11.17 -2.22
C ILE A 231 9.82 10.64 -1.29
N TYR A 232 10.33 11.44 -0.36
CA TYR A 232 11.38 11.00 0.56
C TYR A 232 10.96 9.78 1.39
N VAL A 233 9.76 9.81 1.95
CA VAL A 233 9.23 8.70 2.76
C VAL A 233 8.99 7.46 1.89
N SER A 234 8.52 7.64 0.66
CA SER A 234 8.30 6.52 -0.25
C SER A 234 9.61 5.84 -0.67
N LEU A 235 10.67 6.63 -0.90
CA LEU A 235 12.01 6.13 -1.22
C LEU A 235 12.64 5.40 -0.04
N LEU A 236 12.48 5.92 1.18
CA LEU A 236 12.94 5.22 2.39
C LEU A 236 12.22 3.89 2.57
N GLY A 237 10.89 3.86 2.37
CA GLY A 237 10.11 2.63 2.40
C GLY A 237 10.56 1.63 1.33
N PHE A 238 10.92 2.12 0.13
CA PHE A 238 11.46 1.30 -0.94
C PHE A 238 12.80 0.66 -0.58
N LEU A 239 13.73 1.45 -0.05
CA LEU A 239 15.03 0.95 0.38
C LEU A 239 14.89 -0.10 1.50
N MET A 240 14.03 0.15 2.48
CA MET A 240 13.77 -0.83 3.56
C MET A 240 13.13 -2.12 3.02
N GLY A 241 12.22 -2.01 2.06
CA GLY A 241 11.61 -3.14 1.34
C GLY A 241 12.64 -4.04 0.72
N TYR A 242 13.52 -3.43 -0.08
CA TYR A 242 14.58 -4.13 -0.76
C TYR A 242 15.60 -4.77 0.20
N LEU A 243 16.01 -4.03 1.24
CA LEU A 243 16.98 -4.56 2.20
C LEU A 243 16.42 -5.78 2.94
N ILE A 244 15.15 -5.74 3.36
CA ILE A 244 14.53 -6.83 4.13
C ILE A 244 14.20 -8.02 3.23
N SER A 245 13.79 -7.82 1.98
CA SER A 245 13.58 -8.94 1.06
C SER A 245 14.87 -9.70 0.74
N ASN A 246 16.01 -9.00 0.71
CA ASN A 246 17.32 -9.60 0.47
C ASN A 246 17.93 -10.26 1.71
N MET A 247 17.37 -10.04 2.90
CA MET A 247 17.83 -10.77 4.08
C MET A 247 17.46 -12.24 3.90
N SER A 248 18.46 -13.08 3.71
CA SER A 248 18.29 -14.53 3.87
C SER A 248 17.76 -14.82 5.28
N ILE A 249 16.89 -15.82 5.43
CA ILE A 249 16.40 -16.31 6.74
C ILE A 249 17.58 -16.60 7.71
N TYR A 250 18.75 -16.92 7.17
CA TYR A 250 20.01 -17.09 7.90
C TYR A 250 20.91 -15.86 7.86
N SER A 251 20.40 -14.66 8.13
CA SER A 251 21.29 -13.53 8.43
C SER A 251 22.04 -13.87 9.71
N THR A 252 23.35 -14.12 9.60
CA THR A 252 24.23 -14.27 10.77
C THR A 252 23.98 -13.11 11.71
N ASN A 253 23.75 -13.40 12.99
CA ASN A 253 23.48 -12.38 13.99
C ASN A 253 24.70 -11.44 14.00
N LYS A 254 24.59 -10.24 13.42
CA LYS A 254 25.76 -9.34 13.26
C LYS A 254 26.43 -9.03 14.61
N PHE A 255 25.67 -9.11 15.70
CA PHE A 255 26.16 -9.04 17.08
C PHE A 255 27.17 -10.14 17.45
N LEU A 256 27.03 -11.37 16.92
CA LEU A 256 28.00 -12.45 17.14
C LEU A 256 29.36 -12.13 16.49
N ILE A 257 29.37 -11.40 15.37
CA ILE A 257 30.60 -11.01 14.67
C ILE A 257 31.36 -9.95 15.48
N THR A 258 30.66 -9.02 16.14
CA THR A 258 31.27 -7.98 16.98
C THR A 258 31.51 -8.41 18.42
N TYR A 259 31.16 -9.64 18.80
CA TYR A 259 31.24 -10.12 20.19
C TYR A 259 32.66 -9.98 20.76
N ASN A 260 33.68 -10.37 19.99
CA ASN A 260 35.08 -10.27 20.40
C ASN A 260 35.58 -8.83 20.56
N LEU A 261 35.07 -7.91 19.74
CA LEU A 261 35.37 -6.47 19.85
C LEU A 261 34.68 -5.85 21.07
N SER A 262 33.42 -6.19 21.32
CA SER A 262 32.71 -5.73 22.52
C SER A 262 33.34 -6.26 23.80
N SER A 263 33.79 -7.52 23.83
CA SER A 263 34.50 -8.06 24.98
C SER A 263 35.87 -7.41 25.20
N PHE A 264 36.57 -7.05 24.11
CA PHE A 264 37.85 -6.34 24.20
C PHE A 264 37.70 -4.92 24.74
N PHE A 265 36.69 -4.17 24.31
CA PHE A 265 36.43 -2.82 24.83
C PHE A 265 35.81 -2.79 26.23
N SER A 266 35.32 -3.94 26.72
CA SER A 266 34.82 -4.07 28.10
C SER A 266 35.90 -4.44 29.14
N LEU A 267 37.12 -4.75 28.67
CA LEU A 267 38.33 -4.94 29.49
C LEU A 267 39.14 -3.64 29.53
#